data_AF-A0A523LUL0-F1
#
_entry.id   AF-A0A523LUL0-F1
#
_cell.length_a   1.000
_cell.length_b   1.000
_cell.length_c   1.000
_cell.angle_alpha   90.00
_cell.angle_beta   90.00
_cell.angle_gamma   90.00
#
_symmetry.space_group_name_H-M   'P 1'
#
loop_
_entity.id
_entity.type
_entity.pdbx_description
1 polymer ?
#
loop_
_entity_poly.entity_id
_entity_poly.type
_entity_poly.pdbx_seq_one_letter_code
_entity_poly.pdbx_strand_id
1 'polypeptide(L)'
;MMNESNEQQDETMICGLNIQERDVLRAKLRQLEDTMPPRAVWQRIEEQAHAEGLFAPGITERTKWLAGAGLAAAVVLAVLNVPIAPVIDSGEQAGVTVPDYSDVAANNDDMRGLNALMVESRQIERNLRALPAQPSLVWASTAVTISELQDQVAGIDYLLNQPEFELSPEQEQVYWRERVRLMNSLLRLRTAQAQRMAF
;
A
#
# COMPACT_ATOMS: atom_id res chain seq x y z
N MET A 1 -23.83 -24.92 -29.97
CA MET A 1 -23.35 -23.60 -30.43
C MET A 1 -23.79 -22.56 -29.42
N MET A 2 -23.11 -22.52 -28.27
CA MET A 2 -23.26 -21.48 -27.25
C MET A 2 -21.93 -21.47 -26.50
N ASN A 3 -20.94 -20.73 -27.00
CA ASN A 3 -19.74 -20.43 -26.20
C ASN A 3 -18.96 -19.18 -26.62
N GLU A 4 -19.43 -18.39 -27.60
CA GLU A 4 -18.70 -17.20 -28.07
C GLU A 4 -19.12 -15.91 -27.34
N SER A 5 -20.19 -15.94 -26.55
CA SER A 5 -20.74 -14.75 -25.89
C SER A 5 -20.08 -14.39 -24.55
N ASN A 6 -19.32 -15.32 -23.96
CA ASN A 6 -18.72 -15.12 -22.63
C ASN A 6 -17.31 -14.52 -22.72
N GLU A 7 -16.52 -14.87 -23.75
CA GLU A 7 -15.19 -14.28 -23.97
C GLU A 7 -15.23 -12.79 -24.29
N GLN A 8 -16.33 -12.28 -24.85
CA GLN A 8 -16.52 -10.85 -25.14
C GLN A 8 -16.85 -10.02 -23.88
N GLN A 9 -17.31 -10.65 -22.79
CA GLN A 9 -17.60 -9.95 -21.54
C GLN A 9 -16.34 -9.77 -20.67
N ASP A 10 -15.39 -10.70 -20.72
CA ASP A 10 -14.17 -10.63 -19.90
C ASP A 10 -13.17 -9.56 -20.39
N GLU A 11 -13.26 -9.13 -21.66
CA GLU A 11 -12.43 -8.06 -22.23
C GLU A 11 -12.82 -6.64 -21.73
N THR A 12 -13.96 -6.51 -21.03
CA THR A 12 -14.46 -5.21 -20.54
C THR A 12 -14.04 -4.84 -19.11
N MET A 13 -13.15 -5.61 -18.48
CA MET A 13 -12.62 -5.32 -17.13
C MET A 13 -11.18 -4.78 -17.10
N ILE A 14 -10.74 -4.12 -18.16
CA ILE A 14 -9.60 -3.20 -18.10
C ILE A 14 -10.15 -1.81 -17.75
N CYS A 15 -9.64 -1.19 -16.69
CA CYS A 15 -9.94 0.18 -16.26
C CYS A 15 -9.68 1.23 -17.36
N GLY A 16 -10.57 1.32 -18.34
CA GLY A 16 -10.57 2.29 -19.42
C GLY A 16 -12.00 2.49 -19.90
N LEU A 17 -12.37 3.75 -20.15
CA LEU A 17 -13.63 4.05 -20.84
C LEU A 17 -13.75 3.19 -22.10
N ASN A 18 -14.94 2.65 -22.35
CA ASN A 18 -15.24 2.02 -23.63
C ASN A 18 -14.95 3.02 -24.77
N ILE A 19 -14.54 2.55 -25.94
CA ILE A 19 -14.21 3.36 -27.12
C ILE A 19 -15.30 4.40 -27.41
N GLN A 20 -16.56 4.01 -27.27
CA GLN A 20 -17.71 4.89 -27.46
C GLN A 20 -17.78 6.01 -26.43
N GLU A 21 -17.55 5.71 -25.16
CA GLU A 21 -17.55 6.69 -24.07
C GLU A 21 -16.37 7.66 -24.21
N ARG A 22 -15.21 7.15 -24.63
CA ARG A 22 -14.01 7.96 -24.93
C ARG A 22 -14.30 8.96 -26.04
N ASP A 23 -15.01 8.56 -27.08
CA ASP A 23 -15.31 9.43 -28.22
C ASP A 23 -16.33 10.52 -27.83
N VAL A 24 -17.31 10.20 -26.99
CA VAL A 24 -18.22 11.19 -26.40
C VAL A 24 -17.48 12.18 -25.50
N LEU A 25 -16.57 11.71 -24.65
CA LEU A 25 -15.75 12.57 -23.79
C LEU A 25 -14.87 13.51 -24.64
N ARG A 26 -14.22 12.98 -25.68
CA ARG A 26 -13.42 13.79 -26.61
C ARG A 26 -14.25 14.85 -27.33
N ALA A 27 -15.47 14.50 -27.75
CA ALA A 27 -16.37 15.47 -28.37
C ALA A 27 -16.74 16.60 -27.40
N LYS A 28 -17.03 16.28 -26.14
CA LYS A 28 -17.35 17.27 -25.09
C LYS A 28 -16.16 18.15 -24.75
N LEU A 29 -14.95 17.59 -24.63
CA LEU A 29 -13.74 18.37 -24.34
C LEU A 29 -13.42 19.36 -25.47
N ARG A 30 -13.69 19.00 -26.73
CA ARG A 30 -13.54 19.91 -27.88
C ARG A 30 -14.57 21.04 -27.91
N GLN A 31 -15.68 20.92 -27.17
CA GLN A 31 -16.71 21.96 -27.06
C GLN A 31 -16.42 22.97 -25.95
N LEU A 32 -15.40 22.72 -25.11
CA LEU A 32 -15.00 23.68 -24.10
C LEU A 32 -14.48 24.95 -24.78
N GLU A 33 -14.84 26.10 -24.20
CA GLU A 33 -14.33 27.38 -24.63
C GLU A 33 -12.81 27.41 -24.43
N ASP A 34 -12.09 27.87 -25.45
CA ASP A 34 -10.64 28.04 -25.38
C ASP A 34 -10.32 29.25 -24.50
N THR A 35 -10.29 29.04 -23.19
CA THR A 35 -9.99 30.09 -22.22
C THR A 35 -8.49 30.26 -22.13
N MET A 36 -7.99 31.46 -22.45
CA MET A 36 -6.58 31.80 -22.24
C MET A 36 -6.20 31.60 -20.76
N PRO A 37 -5.14 30.83 -20.46
CA PRO A 37 -4.74 30.57 -19.09
C PRO A 37 -4.32 31.88 -18.40
N PRO A 38 -4.83 32.18 -17.18
CA PRO A 38 -4.50 33.41 -16.47
C PRO A 38 -3.02 33.38 -16.03
N ARG A 39 -2.15 34.04 -16.80
CA ARG A 39 -0.68 34.03 -16.63
C ARG A 39 -0.22 34.33 -15.20
N ALA A 40 -0.88 35.29 -14.53
CA ALA A 40 -0.54 35.68 -13.17
C ALA A 40 -0.79 34.57 -12.12
N VAL A 41 -1.82 33.74 -12.32
CA VAL A 41 -2.11 32.61 -11.41
C VAL A 41 -1.05 31.52 -11.59
N TRP A 42 -0.66 31.24 -12.83
CA TRP A 42 0.37 30.27 -13.14
C TRP A 42 1.75 30.67 -12.62
N GLN A 43 2.10 31.95 -12.73
CA GLN A 43 3.34 32.48 -12.14
C GLN A 43 3.36 32.30 -10.62
N ARG A 44 2.24 32.53 -9.94
CA ARG A 44 2.15 32.28 -8.49
C ARG A 44 2.33 30.81 -8.14
N ILE A 45 1.70 29.91 -8.90
CA ILE A 45 1.85 28.46 -8.70
C ILE A 45 3.30 28.03 -8.93
N GLU A 46 3.95 28.60 -9.94
CA GLU A 46 5.37 28.35 -10.24
C GLU A 46 6.28 28.85 -9.11
N GLU A 47 6.05 30.08 -8.62
CA GLU A 47 6.77 30.64 -7.47
C GLU A 47 6.58 29.78 -6.22
N GLN A 48 5.36 29.30 -5.95
CA GLN A 48 5.06 28.40 -4.83
C GLN A 48 5.74 27.05 -5.00
N ALA A 49 5.67 26.44 -6.18
CA ALA A 49 6.31 25.17 -6.46
C ALA A 49 7.85 25.25 -6.39
N HIS A 50 8.44 26.39 -6.77
CA HIS A 50 9.86 26.66 -6.54
C HIS A 50 10.20 26.82 -5.06
N ALA A 51 9.37 27.54 -4.29
CA ALA A 51 9.55 27.72 -2.85
C ALA A 51 9.40 26.40 -2.07
N GLU A 52 8.50 25.53 -2.52
CA GLU A 52 8.27 24.19 -1.96
C GLU A 52 9.27 23.14 -2.49
N GLY A 53 10.18 23.53 -3.39
CA GLY A 53 11.20 22.64 -3.94
C GLY A 53 10.68 21.57 -4.89
N LEU A 54 9.44 21.68 -5.37
CA LEU A 54 8.81 20.74 -6.32
C LEU A 54 9.54 20.69 -7.67
N PHE A 55 10.25 21.77 -8.02
CA PHE A 55 11.08 21.87 -9.23
C PHE A 55 12.58 21.63 -8.98
N ALA A 56 12.95 20.98 -7.87
CA ALA A 56 14.34 20.58 -7.69
C ALA A 56 14.79 19.72 -8.89
N PRO A 57 15.95 19.99 -9.52
CA PRO A 57 16.47 19.13 -10.56
C PRO A 57 16.62 17.73 -9.95
N GLY A 58 15.86 16.77 -10.48
CA GLY A 58 15.93 15.39 -10.04
C GLY A 58 17.40 14.96 -9.99
N ILE A 59 17.81 14.35 -8.89
CA ILE A 59 19.17 13.86 -8.70
C ILE A 59 19.46 12.94 -9.88
N THR A 60 20.25 13.42 -10.84
CA THR A 60 20.60 12.67 -12.04
C THR A 60 21.21 11.35 -11.61
N GLU A 61 20.90 10.25 -12.31
CA GLU A 61 21.33 8.90 -11.91
C GLU A 61 22.84 8.76 -11.68
N ARG A 62 23.65 9.65 -12.26
CA ARG A 62 25.11 9.72 -12.07
C ARG A 62 25.53 10.06 -10.63
N THR A 63 24.69 10.78 -9.86
CA THR A 63 25.00 11.18 -8.48
C THR A 63 24.61 10.11 -7.46
N LYS A 64 23.74 9.15 -7.83
CA LYS A 64 23.39 8.01 -6.96
C LYS A 64 24.56 7.06 -6.74
N TRP A 65 25.51 6.97 -7.68
CA TRP A 65 26.70 6.12 -7.56
C TRP A 65 27.74 6.61 -6.54
N LEU A 66 27.76 7.91 -6.22
CA LEU A 66 28.71 8.47 -5.25
C LEU A 66 28.15 8.56 -3.82
N ALA A 67 26.84 8.32 -3.64
CA ALA A 67 26.23 8.24 -2.31
C ALA A 67 26.45 6.87 -1.62
N GLY A 68 26.99 5.87 -2.34
CA GLY A 68 27.21 4.52 -1.82
C GLY A 68 28.53 4.28 -1.07
N ALA A 69 29.45 5.25 -1.03
CA ALA A 69 30.81 5.05 -0.50
C ALA A 69 31.09 5.73 0.86
N GLY A 70 30.06 6.20 1.57
CA GLY A 70 30.23 7.16 2.67
C GLY A 70 29.67 6.83 4.05
N LEU A 71 29.03 5.68 4.29
CA LEU A 71 28.58 5.27 5.63
C LEU A 71 28.73 3.76 5.85
N ALA A 72 29.97 3.32 5.99
CA ALA A 72 30.30 2.04 6.60
C ALA A 72 31.13 2.32 7.86
N ALA A 73 30.46 2.70 8.95
CA ALA A 73 30.95 2.56 10.32
C ALA A 73 29.81 2.82 11.32
N ALA A 74 29.46 1.76 12.07
CA ALA A 74 28.67 1.77 13.31
C ALA A 74 27.16 2.03 13.11
N VAL A 75 26.20 1.20 13.54
CA VAL A 75 26.14 0.26 14.66
C VAL A 75 25.07 -0.79 14.32
N VAL A 76 25.40 -2.07 14.47
CA VAL A 76 24.40 -3.13 14.71
C VAL A 76 23.82 -2.88 16.10
N LEU A 77 22.63 -2.27 16.17
CA LEU A 77 21.72 -2.25 17.33
C LEU A 77 20.31 -2.24 16.73
N ALA A 78 19.67 -3.41 16.69
CA ALA A 78 18.76 -3.86 17.73
C ALA A 78 17.35 -3.26 17.55
N VAL A 79 16.42 -4.18 17.26
CA VAL A 79 15.05 -4.23 17.79
C VAL A 79 14.79 -3.15 18.84
N LEU A 80 14.23 -2.02 18.42
CA LEU A 80 13.68 -1.03 19.34
C LEU A 80 12.19 -0.91 19.05
N ASN A 81 11.45 -1.84 19.65
CA ASN A 81 10.12 -1.57 20.14
C ASN A 81 10.29 -0.49 21.23
N VAL A 82 10.12 0.79 20.89
CA VAL A 82 10.21 1.89 21.87
C VAL A 82 8.82 2.17 22.43
N PRO A 83 8.48 1.68 23.64
CA PRO A 83 7.43 2.30 24.43
C PRO A 83 7.96 3.62 24.99
N ILE A 84 7.41 4.75 24.53
CA ILE A 84 7.64 6.04 25.17
C ILE A 84 6.81 6.05 26.46
N ALA A 85 7.45 5.72 27.58
CA ALA A 85 6.97 6.09 28.90
C ALA A 85 8.18 6.50 29.77
N PRO A 86 8.10 7.64 30.47
CA PRO A 86 9.18 8.09 31.33
C PRO A 86 9.15 7.32 32.65
N VAL A 87 10.30 7.20 33.33
CA VAL A 87 10.49 7.37 34.79
C VAL A 87 11.68 6.54 35.30
N ILE A 88 12.69 7.29 35.78
CA ILE A 88 13.47 7.13 37.02
C ILE A 88 14.20 5.80 37.30
N ASP A 89 15.53 5.95 37.31
CA ASP A 89 16.59 5.27 38.07
C ASP A 89 16.18 4.37 39.25
N SER A 90 16.63 3.11 39.24
CA SER A 90 17.34 2.45 40.37
C SER A 90 17.53 0.94 40.12
N GLY A 91 18.78 0.47 40.23
CA GLY A 91 19.09 -0.76 40.98
C GLY A 91 19.11 -2.13 40.27
N GLU A 92 20.33 -2.67 40.17
CA GLU A 92 20.70 -4.04 40.61
C GLU A 92 20.32 -5.29 39.75
N GLN A 93 21.36 -5.76 39.03
CA GLN A 93 21.86 -7.15 38.91
C GLN A 93 21.02 -8.35 38.40
N ALA A 94 21.71 -9.06 37.49
CA ALA A 94 21.83 -10.51 37.34
C ALA A 94 20.67 -11.31 36.71
N GLY A 95 21.00 -11.97 35.60
CA GLY A 95 20.20 -13.05 35.02
C GLY A 95 20.30 -13.11 33.50
N VAL A 96 21.47 -13.44 32.94
CA VAL A 96 21.54 -13.90 31.54
C VAL A 96 20.81 -15.23 31.49
N THR A 97 19.56 -15.20 31.03
CA THR A 97 18.83 -16.40 30.60
C THR A 97 18.87 -16.42 29.09
N VAL A 98 19.67 -17.34 28.55
CA VAL A 98 19.62 -17.74 27.14
C VAL A 98 18.28 -18.46 26.95
N PRO A 99 17.44 -18.10 25.96
CA PRO A 99 16.28 -18.92 25.66
C PRO A 99 16.76 -20.24 25.04
N ASP A 100 16.35 -21.32 25.69
CA ASP A 100 16.36 -22.68 25.19
C ASP A 100 15.50 -22.75 23.92
N TYR A 101 16.12 -23.01 22.77
CA TYR A 101 15.41 -23.40 21.55
C TYR A 101 15.12 -24.90 21.65
N SER A 102 14.20 -25.27 22.53
CA SER A 102 13.63 -26.61 22.52
C SER A 102 12.66 -26.71 21.35
N ASP A 103 13.19 -27.26 20.26
CA ASP A 103 12.46 -27.78 19.12
C ASP A 103 11.39 -28.81 19.52
N VAL A 104 10.47 -29.04 18.57
CA VAL A 104 9.55 -30.18 18.42
C VAL A 104 8.12 -30.09 19.00
N ALA A 105 7.70 -28.96 19.60
CA ALA A 105 6.27 -28.71 19.89
C ALA A 105 5.63 -27.51 19.13
N ALA A 106 6.43 -26.71 18.42
CA ALA A 106 6.05 -25.41 17.86
C ALA A 106 5.19 -25.48 16.56
N ASN A 107 5.34 -26.52 15.75
CA ASN A 107 4.68 -26.59 14.43
C ASN A 107 3.14 -26.46 14.49
N ASN A 108 2.52 -26.96 15.55
CA ASN A 108 1.06 -26.88 15.71
C ASN A 108 0.59 -25.47 16.08
N ASP A 109 1.41 -24.68 16.79
CA ASP A 109 1.06 -23.31 17.19
C ASP A 109 1.22 -22.35 16.01
N ASP A 110 2.28 -22.53 15.20
CA ASP A 110 2.48 -21.77 13.97
C ASP A 110 1.38 -22.02 12.94
N MET A 111 0.96 -23.27 12.76
CA MET A 111 -0.18 -23.61 11.91
C MET A 111 -1.48 -23.00 12.43
N ARG A 112 -1.72 -22.96 13.76
CA ARG A 112 -2.90 -22.29 14.34
C ARG A 112 -2.84 -20.78 14.12
N GLY A 113 -1.67 -20.17 14.30
CA GLY A 113 -1.43 -18.75 14.01
C GLY A 113 -1.69 -18.41 12.54
N LEU A 114 -1.18 -19.22 11.62
CA LEU A 114 -1.40 -19.07 10.18
C LEU A 114 -2.89 -19.15 9.82
N ASN A 115 -3.59 -20.17 10.32
CA ASN A 115 -5.03 -20.32 10.09
C ASN A 115 -5.82 -19.12 10.65
N ALA A 116 -5.44 -18.60 11.82
CA ALA A 116 -6.07 -17.42 12.41
C ALA A 116 -5.90 -16.18 11.50
N LEU A 117 -4.71 -15.96 10.95
CA LEU A 117 -4.44 -14.86 10.00
C LEU A 117 -5.26 -15.00 8.72
N MET A 118 -5.37 -16.21 8.15
CA MET A 118 -6.20 -16.47 6.97
C MET A 118 -7.68 -16.15 7.24
N VAL A 119 -8.20 -16.53 8.41
CA VAL A 119 -9.58 -16.24 8.81
C VAL A 119 -9.80 -14.74 9.00
N GLU A 120 -8.89 -14.05 9.67
CA GLU A 120 -8.93 -12.59 9.87
C GLU A 120 -8.92 -11.86 8.53
N SER A 121 -8.00 -12.23 7.66
CA SER A 121 -7.88 -11.72 6.28
C SER A 121 -9.22 -11.83 5.53
N ARG A 122 -9.85 -13.02 5.54
CA ARG A 122 -11.17 -13.24 4.92
C ARG A 122 -12.27 -12.37 5.56
N GLN A 123 -12.18 -12.09 6.86
CA GLN A 123 -13.11 -11.18 7.52
C GLN A 123 -12.91 -9.74 7.05
N ILE A 124 -11.67 -9.28 6.90
CA ILE A 124 -11.40 -7.92 6.39
C ILE A 124 -11.88 -7.78 4.94
N GLU A 125 -11.71 -8.79 4.10
CA GLU A 125 -12.25 -8.79 2.73
C GLU A 125 -13.77 -8.65 2.70
N ARG A 126 -14.47 -9.38 3.58
CA ARG A 126 -15.92 -9.24 3.73
C ARG A 126 -16.30 -7.83 4.14
N ASN A 127 -15.57 -7.25 5.10
CA ASN A 127 -15.81 -5.88 5.56
C ASN A 127 -15.57 -4.86 4.43
N LEU A 128 -14.50 -5.01 3.65
CA LEU A 128 -14.19 -4.16 2.50
C LEU A 128 -15.28 -4.25 1.42
N ARG A 129 -15.80 -5.46 1.14
CA ARG A 129 -16.90 -5.66 0.19
C ARG A 129 -18.24 -5.10 0.68
N ALA A 130 -18.42 -4.98 2.00
CA ALA A 130 -19.61 -4.38 2.59
C ALA A 130 -19.59 -2.84 2.57
N LEU A 131 -18.42 -2.22 2.32
CA LEU A 131 -18.35 -0.77 2.17
C LEU A 131 -19.05 -0.32 0.88
N PRO A 132 -19.65 0.89 0.87
CA PRO A 132 -20.23 1.44 -0.34
C PRO A 132 -19.19 1.57 -1.46
N ALA A 133 -19.66 1.54 -2.71
CA ALA A 133 -18.83 1.73 -3.88
C ALA A 133 -18.02 3.04 -3.79
N GLN A 134 -16.87 3.07 -4.45
CA GLN A 134 -15.96 4.22 -4.38
C GLN A 134 -16.67 5.48 -4.91
N PRO A 135 -16.58 6.62 -4.20
CA PRO A 135 -17.29 7.82 -4.61
C PRO A 135 -16.74 8.33 -5.95
N SER A 136 -17.60 9.03 -6.70
CA SER A 136 -17.26 9.57 -8.03
C SER A 136 -16.15 10.62 -8.00
N LEU A 137 -15.93 11.25 -6.85
CA LEU A 137 -14.90 12.26 -6.61
C LEU A 137 -14.02 11.83 -5.45
N VAL A 138 -12.72 11.66 -5.71
CA VAL A 138 -11.70 11.33 -4.72
C VAL A 138 -10.53 12.28 -4.88
N TRP A 139 -9.95 12.69 -3.76
CA TRP A 139 -8.71 13.46 -3.76
C TRP A 139 -7.59 12.62 -4.37
N ALA A 140 -6.84 13.17 -5.31
CA ALA A 140 -5.78 12.45 -6.02
C ALA A 140 -4.77 11.81 -5.05
N SER A 141 -4.38 12.51 -3.99
CA SER A 141 -3.48 11.97 -2.96
C SER A 141 -4.03 10.72 -2.27
N THR A 142 -5.33 10.70 -1.96
CA THR A 142 -5.99 9.53 -1.34
C THR A 142 -6.12 8.39 -2.33
N ALA A 143 -6.42 8.69 -3.60
CA ALA A 143 -6.49 7.67 -4.65
C ALA A 143 -5.13 6.98 -4.86
N VAL A 144 -4.03 7.75 -4.85
CA VAL A 144 -2.67 7.20 -4.92
C VAL A 144 -2.38 6.29 -3.73
N THR A 145 -2.68 6.71 -2.50
CA THR A 145 -2.46 5.85 -1.32
C THR A 145 -3.31 4.58 -1.36
N ILE A 146 -4.55 4.64 -1.85
CA ILE A 146 -5.39 3.46 -2.02
C ILE A 146 -4.79 2.52 -3.05
N SER A 147 -4.37 3.03 -4.21
CA SER A 147 -3.74 2.22 -5.27
C SER A 147 -2.49 1.54 -4.75
N GLU A 148 -1.60 2.29 -4.09
CA GLU A 148 -0.35 1.76 -3.53
C GLU A 148 -0.61 0.62 -2.53
N LEU A 149 -1.59 0.75 -1.64
CA LEU A 149 -1.96 -0.32 -0.72
C LEU A 149 -2.53 -1.55 -1.44
N GLN A 150 -3.31 -1.35 -2.51
CA GLN A 150 -3.87 -2.44 -3.30
C GLN A 150 -2.78 -3.17 -4.08
N ASP A 151 -1.82 -2.44 -4.65
CA ASP A 151 -0.69 -2.99 -5.40
C ASP A 151 0.23 -3.81 -4.47
N GLN A 152 0.49 -3.32 -3.25
CA GLN A 152 1.25 -4.09 -2.25
C GLN A 152 0.53 -5.37 -1.82
N VAL A 153 -0.79 -5.31 -1.60
CA VAL A 153 -1.58 -6.53 -1.31
C VAL A 153 -1.53 -7.51 -2.48
N ALA A 154 -1.68 -7.03 -3.72
CA ALA A 154 -1.59 -7.87 -4.91
C ALA A 154 -0.20 -8.52 -5.05
N GLY A 155 0.87 -7.80 -4.71
CA GLY A 155 2.23 -8.34 -4.66
C GLY A 155 2.39 -9.47 -3.63
N ILE A 156 1.83 -9.31 -2.43
CA ILE A 156 1.83 -10.37 -1.42
C ILE A 156 0.99 -11.57 -1.89
N ASP A 157 -0.21 -11.33 -2.42
CA ASP A 157 -1.09 -12.38 -2.92
C ASP A 157 -0.45 -13.13 -4.08
N TYR A 158 0.33 -12.45 -4.92
CA TYR A 158 1.15 -13.10 -5.93
C TYR A 158 2.17 -14.04 -5.28
N LEU A 159 3.01 -13.54 -4.37
CA LEU A 159 4.05 -14.36 -3.70
C LEU A 159 3.47 -15.58 -2.96
N LEU A 160 2.33 -15.41 -2.29
CA LEU A 160 1.65 -16.51 -1.57
C LEU A 160 1.09 -17.59 -2.50
N ASN A 161 0.76 -17.26 -3.75
CA ASN A 161 0.16 -18.20 -4.70
C ASN A 161 1.15 -18.76 -5.73
N GLN A 162 2.38 -18.25 -5.79
CA GLN A 162 3.39 -18.67 -6.75
C GLN A 162 4.12 -19.94 -6.29
N PRO A 163 4.02 -21.06 -7.02
CA PRO A 163 4.69 -22.31 -6.65
C PRO A 163 6.22 -22.24 -6.81
N GLU A 164 6.72 -21.28 -7.59
CA GLU A 164 8.16 -21.08 -7.83
C GLU A 164 8.89 -20.53 -6.60
N PHE A 165 8.17 -19.86 -5.69
CA PHE A 165 8.70 -19.44 -4.40
C PHE A 165 8.29 -20.48 -3.36
N GLU A 166 9.16 -21.46 -3.11
CA GLU A 166 9.00 -22.40 -1.99
C GLU A 166 9.16 -21.63 -0.66
N LEU A 167 8.07 -21.05 -0.18
CA LEU A 167 8.05 -20.32 1.09
C LEU A 167 8.15 -21.31 2.25
N SER A 168 9.05 -21.03 3.19
CA SER A 168 9.04 -21.68 4.49
C SER A 168 7.73 -21.36 5.23
N PRO A 169 7.18 -22.27 6.06
CA PRO A 169 5.99 -21.99 6.86
C PRO A 169 6.11 -20.71 7.72
N GLU A 170 7.32 -20.38 8.18
CA GLU A 170 7.58 -19.13 8.90
C GLU A 170 7.44 -17.90 7.99
N GLN A 171 7.95 -17.98 6.75
CA GLN A 171 7.85 -16.91 5.76
C GLN A 171 6.40 -16.71 5.31
N GLU A 172 5.67 -17.80 5.10
CA GLU A 172 4.24 -17.76 4.78
C GLU A 172 3.47 -17.00 5.87
N GLN A 173 3.73 -17.31 7.14
CA GLN A 173 3.11 -16.61 8.28
C GLN A 173 3.46 -15.11 8.30
N VAL A 174 4.71 -14.74 7.96
CA VAL A 174 5.12 -13.32 7.82
C VAL A 174 4.31 -12.62 6.73
N TYR A 175 4.18 -13.21 5.54
CA TYR A 175 3.41 -12.62 4.45
C TYR A 175 1.92 -12.50 4.78
N TRP A 176 1.33 -13.49 5.45
CA TRP A 176 -0.05 -13.40 5.93
C TRP A 176 -0.26 -12.28 6.95
N ARG A 177 0.69 -12.08 7.89
CA ARG A 177 0.64 -10.94 8.81
C ARG A 177 0.69 -9.61 8.08
N GLU A 178 1.59 -9.49 7.10
CA GLU A 178 1.72 -8.24 6.35
C GLU A 178 0.47 -7.98 5.49
N ARG A 179 -0.11 -9.01 4.85
CA ARG A 179 -1.39 -8.91 4.16
C ARG A 179 -2.48 -8.34 5.07
N VAL A 180 -2.67 -8.94 6.25
CA VAL A 180 -3.66 -8.49 7.24
C VAL A 180 -3.42 -7.03 7.64
N ARG A 181 -2.17 -6.63 7.85
CA ARG A 181 -1.80 -5.24 8.18
C ARG A 181 -2.15 -4.26 7.06
N LEU A 182 -1.81 -4.58 5.81
CA LEU A 182 -2.12 -3.74 4.65
C LEU A 182 -3.63 -3.64 4.42
N MET A 183 -4.34 -4.76 4.50
CA MET A 183 -5.78 -4.80 4.37
C MET A 183 -6.51 -4.01 5.46
N ASN A 184 -6.04 -4.07 6.71
CA ASN A 184 -6.56 -3.25 7.80
C ASN A 184 -6.34 -1.75 7.53
N SER A 185 -5.19 -1.39 6.94
CA SER A 185 -4.90 -0.01 6.56
C SER A 185 -5.83 0.48 5.45
N LEU A 186 -6.05 -0.36 4.44
CA LEU A 186 -7.02 -0.11 3.36
C LEU A 186 -8.45 0.03 3.90
N LEU A 187 -8.87 -0.84 4.82
CA LEU A 187 -10.18 -0.78 5.45
C LEU A 187 -10.37 0.55 6.20
N ARG A 188 -9.41 0.94 7.04
CA ARG A 188 -9.45 2.22 7.77
C ARG A 188 -9.56 3.40 6.82
N LEU A 189 -8.74 3.43 5.77
CA LEU A 189 -8.76 4.51 4.79
C LEU A 189 -10.11 4.61 4.05
N ARG A 190 -10.64 3.47 3.58
CA ARG A 190 -11.94 3.41 2.91
C ARG A 190 -13.11 3.79 3.83
N THR A 191 -13.08 3.39 5.10
CA THR A 191 -14.09 3.83 6.08
C THR A 191 -14.03 5.33 6.35
N ALA A 192 -12.84 5.90 6.50
CA ALA A 192 -12.68 7.35 6.69
C ALA A 192 -13.14 8.14 5.45
N GLN A 193 -12.87 7.61 4.26
CA GLN A 193 -13.37 8.18 3.01
C GLN A 193 -14.90 8.17 2.94
N ALA A 194 -15.53 7.04 3.30
CA ALA A 194 -16.99 6.92 3.33
C ALA A 194 -17.63 7.88 4.34
N GLN A 195 -17.03 8.03 5.52
CA GLN A 195 -17.50 8.95 6.56
C GLN A 195 -17.44 10.42 6.12
N ARG A 196 -16.38 10.85 5.44
CA ARG A 196 -16.24 12.24 4.95
C ARG A 196 -17.30 12.62 3.92
N MET A 197 -17.84 11.66 3.17
CA MET A 197 -18.85 11.90 2.14
C MET A 197 -20.28 11.90 2.68
N ALA A 198 -20.47 11.49 3.95
CA ALA A 198 -21.78 11.44 4.59
C ALA A 198 -22.20 12.79 5.22
N PHE A 199 -21.32 13.80 5.19
CA PHE A 199 -21.54 15.15 5.71
C PHE A 199 -21.34 16.19 4.60
#